data_AF-A0A8B4QD49-F1
#
_entry.id   AF-A0A8B4QD49-F1
#
_cell.length_a   1.000
_cell.length_b   1.000
_cell.length_c   1.000
_cell.angle_alpha   90.00
_cell.angle_beta   90.00
_cell.angle_gamma   90.00
#
_symmetry.space_group_name_H-M   'P 1'
#
loop_
_entity.id
_entity.type
_entity.pdbx_description
1 polymer ?
#
loop_
_entity_poly.entity_id
_entity_poly.type
_entity_poly.pdbx_seq_one_letter_code
_entity_poly.pdbx_strand_id
1 'polypeptide(L)'
;MEIKKKQLQKRSLLQDDVELFYDISQSILHSQSQLGKHQLFLLKKGSLELYEKRGKRNSSNKLLKSIYLNDRNIERINITLDDYGILNDKQLLMQLLKMFTFSKIKAIDEKKDSKLSDARKYSLKLQEQFNELQNINYALSDDVNHLYTNTSFMSLQLLMTRLENVNGNNEFGKDYRITRNIIQTISEPFFEYYNMLQLKRYPG
;
A
#
# COMPACT_ATOMS: atom_id res chain seq x y z
N MET A 1 8.34 -1.33 1.29
CA MET A 1 7.83 -1.66 -0.06
C MET A 1 7.52 -3.15 -0.06
N GLU A 2 6.40 -3.54 -0.64
CA GLU A 2 6.04 -4.96 -0.85
C GLU A 2 5.77 -5.14 -2.35
N ILE A 3 6.32 -6.19 -2.96
CA ILE A 3 6.12 -6.48 -4.39
C ILE A 3 5.17 -7.68 -4.51
N LYS A 4 4.05 -7.52 -5.21
CA LYS A 4 3.10 -8.59 -5.47
C LYS A 4 3.11 -9.08 -6.92
N LYS A 5 3.14 -10.42 -7.05
CA LYS A 5 3.11 -11.17 -8.31
C LYS A 5 1.72 -11.73 -8.68
N LYS A 6 0.70 -11.58 -7.82
CA LYS A 6 -0.63 -12.13 -8.11
C LYS A 6 -1.28 -11.29 -9.22
N GLN A 7 -1.56 -11.91 -10.36
CA GLN A 7 -2.38 -11.36 -11.44
C GLN A 7 -3.87 -11.52 -11.08
N LEU A 8 -4.73 -10.56 -11.45
CA LEU A 8 -6.17 -10.81 -11.50
C LEU A 8 -6.41 -11.97 -12.46
N GLN A 9 -7.08 -13.03 -12.00
CA GLN A 9 -7.36 -14.15 -12.89
C GLN A 9 -8.34 -13.68 -13.97
N LYS A 10 -8.02 -13.82 -15.26
CA LYS A 10 -8.93 -13.44 -16.38
C LYS A 10 -10.35 -14.03 -16.27
N ARG A 11 -10.54 -15.08 -15.46
CA ARG A 11 -11.84 -15.69 -15.16
C ARG A 11 -12.76 -14.80 -14.29
N SER A 12 -12.20 -13.96 -13.40
CA SER A 12 -13.00 -13.08 -12.54
C SER A 12 -13.61 -11.89 -13.28
N LEU A 13 -13.08 -11.54 -14.46
CA LEU A 13 -13.67 -10.53 -15.36
C LEU A 13 -14.91 -11.03 -16.11
N LEU A 14 -15.24 -12.33 -16.06
CA LEU A 14 -16.17 -12.94 -17.02
C LEU A 14 -17.52 -13.45 -16.50
N GLN A 15 -17.84 -13.50 -15.20
CA GLN A 15 -19.24 -13.75 -14.72
C GLN A 15 -19.47 -13.88 -13.19
N ASP A 16 -18.46 -13.70 -12.32
CA ASP A 16 -18.65 -13.86 -10.86
C ASP A 16 -18.10 -12.67 -10.05
N ASP A 17 -18.99 -11.73 -9.72
CA ASP A 17 -18.70 -10.52 -8.94
C ASP A 17 -17.99 -10.83 -7.61
N VAL A 18 -18.29 -11.98 -6.99
CA VAL A 18 -17.66 -12.38 -5.73
C VAL A 18 -16.22 -12.82 -5.95
N GLU A 19 -15.89 -13.41 -7.10
CA GLU A 19 -14.53 -13.81 -7.44
C GLU A 19 -13.65 -12.60 -7.76
N LEU A 20 -14.20 -11.60 -8.45
CA LEU A 20 -13.53 -10.31 -8.68
C LEU A 20 -13.28 -9.58 -7.35
N PHE A 21 -14.32 -9.47 -6.50
CA PHE A 21 -14.19 -8.86 -5.18
C PHE A 21 -13.17 -9.61 -4.31
N TYR A 22 -13.18 -10.94 -4.33
CA TYR A 22 -12.20 -11.77 -3.65
C TYR A 22 -10.78 -11.48 -4.15
N ASP A 23 -10.55 -11.44 -5.45
CA ASP A 23 -9.21 -11.21 -6.00
C ASP A 23 -8.68 -9.81 -5.67
N ILE A 24 -9.51 -8.78 -5.79
CA ILE A 24 -9.17 -7.40 -5.43
C ILE A 24 -8.86 -7.32 -3.92
N SER A 25 -9.74 -7.86 -3.07
CA SER A 25 -9.56 -7.85 -1.62
C SER A 25 -8.31 -8.61 -1.19
N GLN A 26 -8.00 -9.77 -1.78
CA GLN A 26 -6.76 -10.50 -1.51
C GLN A 26 -5.51 -9.70 -1.93
N SER A 27 -5.57 -9.04 -3.09
CA SER A 27 -4.44 -8.24 -3.57
C SER A 27 -4.14 -7.09 -2.61
N ILE A 28 -5.18 -6.34 -2.23
CA ILE A 28 -5.08 -5.13 -1.41
C ILE A 28 -4.86 -5.43 0.07
N LEU A 29 -5.70 -6.26 0.69
CA LEU A 29 -5.76 -6.39 2.15
C LEU A 29 -4.52 -7.08 2.71
N HIS A 30 -4.05 -8.12 2.04
CA HIS A 30 -2.87 -8.85 2.50
C HIS A 30 -1.62 -7.95 2.50
N SER A 31 -1.39 -7.21 1.42
CA SER A 31 -0.21 -6.34 1.32
C SER A 31 -0.32 -5.15 2.27
N GLN A 32 -1.51 -4.55 2.42
CA GLN A 32 -1.70 -3.50 3.42
C GLN A 32 -1.56 -3.99 4.85
N SER A 33 -2.01 -5.20 5.17
CA SER A 33 -1.80 -5.81 6.49
C SER A 33 -0.31 -6.03 6.77
N GLN A 34 0.48 -6.43 5.77
CA GLN A 34 1.92 -6.58 5.93
C GLN A 34 2.64 -5.23 6.09
N LEU A 35 2.30 -4.24 5.26
CA LEU A 35 2.85 -2.89 5.37
C LEU A 35 2.49 -2.23 6.71
N GLY A 36 1.25 -2.40 7.18
CA GLY A 36 0.79 -1.94 8.48
C GLY A 36 1.57 -2.58 9.64
N LYS A 37 1.86 -3.89 9.56
CA LYS A 37 2.72 -4.57 10.54
C LYS A 37 4.13 -3.95 10.60
N HIS A 38 4.73 -3.67 9.45
CA HIS A 38 6.05 -3.03 9.40
C HIS A 38 6.03 -1.60 9.93
N GLN A 39 4.99 -0.83 9.62
CA GLN A 39 4.79 0.51 10.17
C GLN A 39 4.70 0.47 11.69
N LEU A 40 3.83 -0.37 12.25
CA LEU A 40 3.68 -0.54 13.69
C LEU A 40 4.98 -0.97 14.36
N PHE A 41 5.71 -1.90 13.75
CA PHE A 41 7.01 -2.33 14.25
C PHE A 41 8.00 -1.15 14.31
N LEU A 42 8.11 -0.37 13.23
CA LEU A 42 9.01 0.78 13.16
C LEU A 42 8.63 1.87 14.17
N LEU A 43 7.32 2.13 14.35
CA LEU A 43 6.84 3.09 15.36
C LEU A 43 7.16 2.63 16.79
N LYS A 44 6.99 1.34 17.09
CA LYS A 44 7.24 0.78 18.43
C LYS A 44 8.73 0.63 18.77
N LYS A 45 9.57 0.33 17.77
CA LYS A 45 11.00 0.03 17.97
C LYS A 45 11.94 1.18 17.60
N GLY A 46 11.46 2.17 16.86
CA GLY A 46 12.27 3.29 16.36
C GLY A 46 13.24 2.90 15.24
N SER A 47 13.38 1.61 14.89
CA SER A 47 14.25 1.16 13.81
C SER A 47 13.78 -0.14 13.15
N LEU A 48 14.23 -0.35 11.92
CA LEU A 48 14.12 -1.60 11.15
C LEU A 48 15.52 -2.03 10.72
N GLU A 49 15.80 -3.32 10.87
CA GLU A 49 17.10 -3.91 10.55
C GLU A 49 16.94 -4.92 9.41
N LEU A 50 17.77 -4.76 8.39
CA LEU A 50 17.89 -5.66 7.26
C LEU A 50 19.10 -6.57 7.46
N TYR A 51 18.86 -7.87 7.42
CA TYR A 51 19.90 -8.89 7.54
C TYR A 51 20.06 -9.66 6.23
N GLU A 52 21.23 -10.25 6.01
CA GLU A 52 21.57 -11.00 4.81
C GLU A 52 20.63 -12.19 4.56
N LYS A 53 20.22 -12.90 5.61
CA LYS A 53 19.29 -14.04 5.52
C LYS A 53 18.01 -13.76 6.28
N ARG A 54 16.89 -14.22 5.72
CA ARG A 54 15.56 -14.15 6.36
C ARG A 54 15.49 -15.22 7.46
N GLY A 55 15.50 -14.83 8.74
CA GLY A 55 15.49 -15.79 9.86
C GLY A 55 16.03 -15.23 11.17
N LYS A 56 16.05 -16.06 12.24
CA LYS A 56 16.44 -15.66 13.61
C LYS A 56 17.76 -14.88 13.60
N ARG A 57 17.82 -13.86 14.47
CA ARG A 57 19.02 -13.12 14.87
C ARG A 57 20.02 -14.08 15.53
N ASN A 58 20.67 -14.93 14.73
CA ASN A 58 21.77 -15.77 15.16
C ASN A 58 23.06 -15.03 14.81
N SER A 59 24.16 -15.27 15.54
CA SER A 59 25.42 -14.53 15.36
C SER A 59 26.05 -14.66 13.97
N SER A 60 25.57 -15.59 13.14
CA SER A 60 26.00 -15.80 11.75
C SER A 60 25.23 -14.96 10.72
N ASN A 61 24.18 -14.23 11.10
CA ASN A 61 23.38 -13.44 10.16
C ASN A 61 23.83 -11.98 10.16
N LYS A 62 24.57 -11.58 9.12
CA LYS A 62 25.16 -10.24 9.02
C LYS A 62 24.08 -9.17 8.87
N LEU A 63 24.15 -8.13 9.69
CA LEU A 63 23.36 -6.91 9.53
C LEU A 63 23.85 -6.16 8.29
N LEU A 64 22.96 -5.94 7.32
CA LEU A 64 23.24 -5.20 6.09
C LEU A 64 22.94 -3.72 6.24
N LYS A 65 21.79 -3.38 6.86
CA LYS A 65 21.34 -1.99 6.97
C LYS A 65 20.39 -1.80 8.14
N SER A 66 20.51 -0.67 8.82
CA SER A 66 19.50 -0.19 9.77
C SER A 66 18.83 1.07 9.24
N ILE A 67 17.52 1.14 9.43
CA ILE A 67 16.65 2.26 9.04
C ILE A 67 16.01 2.78 10.31
N TYR A 68 16.40 3.97 10.76
CA TYR A 68 15.90 4.59 12.00
C TYR A 68 14.76 5.56 11.71
N LEU A 69 13.69 5.57 12.50
CA LEU A 69 12.53 6.42 12.25
C LEU A 69 12.93 7.90 12.21
N ASN A 70 13.66 8.41 13.21
CA ASN A 70 14.19 9.79 13.28
C ASN A 70 13.16 10.85 12.87
N ASP A 71 11.95 10.78 13.43
CA ASP A 71 10.82 11.67 13.16
C ASP A 71 10.36 11.74 11.68
N ARG A 72 10.78 10.77 10.87
CA ARG A 72 10.37 10.68 9.47
C ARG A 72 8.95 10.13 9.36
N ASN A 73 8.21 10.67 8.41
CA ASN A 73 6.91 10.11 8.03
C ASN A 73 7.08 8.76 7.33
N ILE A 74 6.22 7.80 7.67
CA ILE A 74 6.20 6.47 7.07
C ILE A 74 5.21 6.46 5.91
N GLU A 75 5.66 6.08 4.72
CA GLU A 75 4.81 5.84 3.55
C GLU A 75 4.66 4.33 3.29
N ARG A 76 3.44 3.89 2.98
CA ARG A 76 3.06 2.52 2.64
C ARG A 76 2.85 2.39 1.15
N ILE A 77 3.89 1.99 0.43
CA ILE A 77 3.86 1.82 -1.02
C ILE A 77 3.71 0.34 -1.36
N ASN A 78 2.60 -0.01 -2.01
CA ASN A 78 2.39 -1.30 -2.67
C ASN A 78 2.93 -1.26 -4.09
N ILE A 79 3.71 -2.27 -4.47
CA ILE A 79 4.22 -2.41 -5.84
C ILE A 79 3.56 -3.62 -6.48
N THR A 80 2.91 -3.42 -7.63
CA THR A 80 2.26 -4.49 -8.38
C THR A 80 3.00 -4.71 -9.71
N LEU A 81 3.12 -5.98 -10.11
CA LEU A 81 3.76 -6.33 -11.39
C LEU A 81 2.92 -5.90 -12.60
N ASP A 82 1.60 -6.05 -12.48
CA ASP A 82 0.64 -5.60 -13.47
C ASP A 82 0.01 -4.28 -13.02
N ASP A 83 -0.34 -3.44 -14.00
CA ASP A 83 -0.98 -2.16 -13.73
C ASP A 83 -2.47 -2.39 -13.44
N TYR A 84 -2.84 -2.24 -12.18
CA TYR A 84 -4.24 -2.19 -11.77
C TYR A 84 -4.65 -0.72 -11.84
N GLY A 85 -4.93 -0.20 -13.03
CA GLY A 85 -5.19 1.23 -13.28
C GLY A 85 -6.09 1.89 -12.24
N ILE A 86 -7.15 1.19 -11.83
CA ILE A 86 -8.11 1.62 -10.80
C ILE A 86 -7.54 1.73 -9.37
N LEU A 87 -6.51 0.94 -9.02
CA LEU A 87 -5.87 0.98 -7.70
C LEU A 87 -4.81 2.08 -7.58
N ASN A 88 -4.37 2.66 -8.71
CA ASN A 88 -3.50 3.84 -8.67
C ASN A 88 -4.26 5.07 -8.17
N ASP A 89 -5.59 5.14 -8.39
CA ASP A 89 -6.43 6.17 -7.81
C ASP A 89 -6.40 6.07 -6.28
N LYS A 90 -5.73 7.06 -5.69
CA LYS A 90 -5.54 7.15 -4.24
C LYS A 90 -6.85 7.32 -3.49
N GLN A 91 -7.78 8.10 -4.01
CA GLN A 91 -9.06 8.36 -3.34
C GLN A 91 -9.89 7.08 -3.29
N LEU A 92 -10.00 6.39 -4.43
CA LEU A 92 -10.70 5.11 -4.49
C LEU A 92 -10.05 4.06 -3.59
N LEU A 93 -8.72 3.95 -3.62
CA LEU A 93 -8.00 3.05 -2.74
C LEU A 93 -8.26 3.34 -1.26
N MET A 94 -8.19 4.61 -0.86
CA MET A 94 -8.46 5.02 0.52
C MET A 94 -9.89 4.64 0.93
N GLN A 95 -10.88 4.86 0.06
CA GLN A 95 -12.27 4.46 0.31
C GLN A 95 -12.43 2.95 0.43
N LEU A 96 -11.83 2.18 -0.48
CA LEU A 96 -11.83 0.71 -0.41
C LEU A 96 -11.23 0.21 0.90
N LEU A 97 -10.07 0.73 1.30
CA LEU A 97 -9.43 0.33 2.55
C LEU A 97 -10.24 0.69 3.78
N LYS A 98 -10.87 1.87 3.82
CA LYS A 98 -11.80 2.25 4.89
C LYS A 98 -12.98 1.30 4.96
N MET A 99 -13.61 1.02 3.81
CA MET A 99 -14.71 0.05 3.71
C MET A 99 -14.27 -1.31 4.25
N PHE A 100 -13.15 -1.85 3.80
CA PHE A 100 -12.65 -3.14 4.30
C PHE A 100 -12.30 -3.14 5.79
N THR A 101 -11.96 -2.01 6.38
CA THR A 101 -11.57 -1.91 7.79
C THR A 101 -12.77 -1.80 8.72
N PHE A 102 -13.83 -1.11 8.27
CA PHE A 102 -14.98 -0.79 9.12
C PHE A 102 -16.28 -1.54 8.75
N SER A 103 -16.32 -2.21 7.60
CA SER A 103 -17.50 -2.97 7.15
C SER A 103 -17.38 -4.46 7.40
N LYS A 104 -18.53 -5.11 7.62
CA LYS A 104 -18.62 -6.57 7.69
C LYS A 104 -18.79 -7.13 6.28
N ILE A 105 -17.86 -7.99 5.87
CA ILE A 105 -17.89 -8.67 4.56
C ILE A 105 -18.70 -9.97 4.71
N LYS A 106 -19.75 -10.13 3.91
CA LYS A 106 -20.57 -11.35 3.85
C LYS A 106 -21.18 -11.51 2.45
N ALA A 107 -21.24 -12.74 1.93
CA ALA A 107 -22.02 -13.07 0.74
C ALA A 107 -23.38 -13.68 1.11
N ILE A 108 -24.38 -13.51 0.24
CA ILE A 108 -25.71 -14.10 0.43
C ILE A 108 -25.66 -15.63 0.21
N ASP A 109 -24.90 -16.08 -0.78
CA ASP A 109 -24.67 -17.50 -1.06
C ASP A 109 -23.58 -18.06 -0.13
N GLU A 110 -23.91 -19.10 0.64
CA GLU A 110 -23.00 -19.74 1.60
C GLU A 110 -21.73 -20.32 0.95
N LYS A 111 -21.83 -20.90 -0.26
CA LYS A 111 -20.67 -21.44 -0.98
C LYS A 111 -19.72 -20.30 -1.35
N LYS A 112 -20.27 -19.15 -1.76
CA LYS A 112 -19.47 -17.95 -2.07
C LYS A 112 -18.94 -17.26 -0.81
N ASP A 113 -19.69 -17.28 0.30
CA ASP A 113 -19.26 -16.67 1.57
C ASP A 113 -18.01 -17.36 2.16
N SER A 114 -17.91 -18.67 2.00
CA SER A 114 -16.74 -19.45 2.43
C SER A 114 -15.43 -18.94 1.79
N LYS A 115 -15.49 -18.49 0.52
CA LYS A 115 -14.35 -17.90 -0.20
C LYS A 115 -13.91 -16.56 0.39
N LEU A 116 -14.81 -15.83 1.06
CA LEU A 116 -14.52 -14.52 1.68
C LEU A 116 -13.89 -14.62 3.08
N SER A 117 -13.64 -15.83 3.58
CA SER A 117 -13.02 -16.06 4.89
C SER A 117 -11.67 -15.36 5.06
N ASP A 118 -10.79 -15.44 4.05
CA ASP A 118 -9.50 -14.76 4.09
C ASP A 118 -9.64 -13.23 4.05
N ALA A 119 -10.60 -12.71 3.28
CA ALA A 119 -10.86 -11.27 3.22
C ALA A 119 -11.30 -10.74 4.59
N ARG A 120 -12.20 -11.46 5.28
CA ARG A 120 -12.61 -11.18 6.67
C ARG A 120 -11.41 -11.23 7.63
N LYS A 121 -10.55 -12.23 7.51
CA LYS A 121 -9.34 -12.37 8.33
C LYS A 121 -8.39 -11.18 8.17
N TYR A 122 -8.15 -10.71 6.95
CA TYR A 122 -7.27 -9.54 6.74
C TYR A 122 -7.96 -8.23 7.12
N SER A 123 -9.27 -8.11 6.92
CA SER A 123 -10.08 -6.99 7.41
C SER A 123 -9.94 -6.82 8.93
N LEU A 124 -10.10 -7.89 9.71
CA LEU A 124 -9.88 -7.88 11.16
C LEU A 124 -8.47 -7.43 11.53
N LYS A 125 -7.44 -7.92 10.83
CA LYS A 125 -6.06 -7.47 11.04
C LYS A 125 -5.87 -5.98 10.76
N LEU A 126 -6.50 -5.44 9.72
CA LEU A 126 -6.42 -4.01 9.44
C LEU A 126 -7.09 -3.20 10.54
N GLN A 127 -8.20 -3.67 11.08
CA GLN A 127 -8.90 -3.05 12.21
C GLN A 127 -8.04 -3.08 13.49
N GLU A 128 -7.43 -4.22 13.82
CA GLU A 128 -6.48 -4.34 14.94
C GLU A 128 -5.31 -3.35 14.77
N GLN A 129 -4.72 -3.30 13.58
CA GLN A 129 -3.62 -2.39 13.28
C GLN A 129 -4.03 -0.92 13.37
N PHE A 130 -5.24 -0.59 12.94
CA PHE A 130 -5.81 0.75 13.08
C PHE A 130 -5.92 1.16 14.55
N ASN A 131 -6.50 0.29 15.39
CA ASN A 131 -6.63 0.53 16.82
C ASN A 131 -5.25 0.70 17.49
N GLU A 132 -4.27 -0.13 17.11
CA GLU A 132 -2.90 0.02 17.60
C GLU A 132 -2.25 1.35 17.17
N LEU A 133 -2.47 1.79 15.93
CA LEU A 133 -1.95 3.06 15.44
C LEU A 133 -2.55 4.25 16.19
N GLN A 134 -3.85 4.21 16.51
CA GLN A 134 -4.51 5.22 17.32
C GLN A 134 -3.88 5.31 18.73
N ASN A 135 -3.58 4.18 19.35
CA ASN A 135 -2.97 4.14 20.69
C ASN A 135 -1.54 4.70 20.71
N ILE A 136 -0.77 4.52 19.64
CA ILE A 136 0.64 4.95 19.56
C ILE A 136 0.76 6.43 19.20
N ASN A 137 -0.16 6.94 18.37
CA ASN A 137 -0.09 8.29 17.84
C ASN A 137 -1.45 8.97 17.99
N TYR A 138 -1.65 9.62 19.14
CA TYR A 138 -2.87 10.40 19.44
C TYR A 138 -3.18 11.46 18.38
N ALA A 139 -2.20 11.99 17.63
CA ALA A 139 -2.48 12.95 16.56
C ALA A 139 -3.19 12.31 15.34
N LEU A 140 -3.19 10.99 15.21
CA LEU A 140 -3.97 10.23 14.23
C LEU A 140 -5.34 9.78 14.79
N SER A 141 -5.67 10.08 16.06
CA SER A 141 -6.80 9.45 16.76
C SER A 141 -8.18 9.92 16.29
N ASP A 142 -8.30 11.17 15.84
CA ASP A 142 -9.63 11.79 15.70
C ASP A 142 -10.11 11.94 14.25
N ASP A 143 -9.28 11.64 13.25
CA ASP A 143 -9.67 11.80 11.86
C ASP A 143 -9.56 10.53 11.02
N VAL A 144 -10.69 9.82 10.95
CA VAL A 144 -10.92 8.72 10.00
C VAL A 144 -10.68 9.19 8.55
N ASN A 145 -10.79 10.48 8.26
CA ASN A 145 -10.52 11.02 6.92
C ASN A 145 -9.03 10.90 6.55
N HIS A 146 -8.13 11.02 7.53
CA HIS A 146 -6.69 10.87 7.34
C HIS A 146 -6.20 9.41 7.27
N LEU A 147 -7.07 8.43 7.58
CA LEU A 147 -6.72 7.02 7.47
C LEU A 147 -6.36 6.64 6.03
N TYR A 148 -5.22 5.96 5.86
CA TYR A 148 -4.62 5.53 4.59
C TYR A 148 -4.11 6.65 3.66
N THR A 149 -4.01 7.90 4.12
CA THR A 149 -3.41 9.02 3.34
C THR A 149 -1.93 8.82 3.01
N ASN A 150 -1.24 8.01 3.82
CA ASN A 150 0.15 7.59 3.62
C ASN A 150 0.29 6.30 2.80
N THR A 151 -0.79 5.81 2.19
CA THR A 151 -0.79 4.61 1.37
C THR A 151 -0.87 4.95 -0.10
N SER A 152 -0.11 4.22 -0.93
CA SER A 152 -0.19 4.29 -2.39
C SER A 152 -0.03 2.91 -3.02
N PHE A 153 -0.51 2.78 -4.25
CA PHE A 153 -0.18 1.67 -5.15
C PHE A 153 0.60 2.24 -6.33
N MET A 154 1.50 1.43 -6.86
CA MET A 154 2.36 1.80 -7.98
C MET A 154 2.69 0.53 -8.77
N SER A 155 2.58 0.59 -10.09
CA SER A 155 3.09 -0.48 -10.93
C SER A 155 4.61 -0.52 -10.89
N LEU A 156 5.20 -1.70 -11.05
CA LEU A 156 6.65 -1.86 -11.10
C LEU A 156 7.26 -1.01 -12.22
N GLN A 157 6.57 -0.92 -13.35
CA GLN A 157 6.98 -0.13 -14.51
C GLN A 157 7.07 1.36 -14.14
N LEU A 158 6.06 1.92 -13.45
CA LEU A 158 6.10 3.31 -13.01
C LEU A 158 7.22 3.56 -12.00
N LEU A 159 7.49 2.59 -11.12
CA LEU A 159 8.62 2.67 -10.20
C LEU A 159 9.95 2.73 -10.97
N MET A 160 10.14 1.87 -11.97
CA MET A 160 11.36 1.87 -12.78
C MET A 160 11.56 3.19 -13.51
N THR A 161 10.52 3.73 -14.15
CA THR A 161 10.57 5.04 -14.83
C THR A 161 10.96 6.18 -13.86
N ARG A 162 10.50 6.13 -12.60
CA ARG A 162 10.91 7.10 -11.58
C ARG A 162 12.37 6.92 -11.19
N LEU A 163 12.81 5.67 -11.00
CA LEU A 163 14.18 5.34 -10.61
C LEU A 163 15.21 5.77 -11.67
N GLU A 164 14.85 5.78 -12.95
CA GLU A 164 15.70 6.31 -14.03
C GLU A 164 16.00 7.81 -13.89
N ASN A 165 15.15 8.56 -13.19
CA ASN A 165 15.24 10.02 -13.09
C ASN A 165 15.72 10.53 -11.72
N VAL A 166 16.15 9.64 -10.82
CA VAL A 166 16.55 10.01 -9.45
C VAL A 166 17.85 9.36 -9.01
N ASN A 167 18.72 10.16 -8.39
CA ASN A 167 20.00 9.71 -7.85
C ASN A 167 19.92 9.64 -6.31
N GLY A 168 19.26 8.61 -5.82
CA GLY A 168 19.21 8.26 -4.40
C GLY A 168 17.95 8.67 -3.65
N ASN A 169 17.93 8.39 -2.35
CA ASN A 169 16.71 8.38 -1.53
C ASN A 169 16.02 9.75 -1.43
N ASN A 170 16.80 10.84 -1.33
CA ASN A 170 16.24 12.18 -1.17
C ASN A 170 15.54 12.65 -2.44
N GLU A 171 16.15 12.39 -3.61
CA GLU A 171 15.57 12.72 -4.90
C GLU A 171 14.33 11.86 -5.17
N PHE A 172 14.41 10.55 -4.90
CA PHE A 172 13.24 9.67 -4.97
C PHE A 172 12.08 10.17 -4.09
N GLY A 173 12.37 10.60 -2.87
CA GLY A 173 11.35 11.15 -1.97
C GLY A 173 10.69 12.42 -2.51
N LYS A 174 11.43 13.29 -3.21
CA LYS A 174 10.91 14.49 -3.87
C LYS A 174 10.09 14.14 -5.11
N ASP A 175 10.57 13.20 -5.91
CA ASP A 175 9.91 12.70 -7.13
C ASP A 175 8.58 12.02 -6.80
N TYR A 176 8.58 11.10 -5.83
CA TYR A 176 7.39 10.39 -5.38
C TYR A 176 6.29 11.34 -4.92
N ARG A 177 6.64 12.45 -4.27
CA ARG A 177 5.67 13.45 -3.79
C ARG A 177 4.99 14.24 -4.91
N ILE A 178 5.54 14.24 -6.13
CA ILE A 178 5.02 15.01 -7.27
C ILE A 178 3.57 14.64 -7.57
N THR A 179 3.27 13.35 -7.60
CA THR A 179 1.93 12.84 -7.96
C THR A 179 1.17 12.34 -6.75
N ARG A 180 1.72 12.49 -5.53
CA ARG A 180 1.19 11.87 -4.31
C ARG A 180 -0.21 12.36 -3.92
N ASN A 181 -0.54 13.61 -4.22
CA ASN A 181 -1.78 14.27 -3.81
C ASN A 181 -2.67 14.63 -4.99
N ILE A 182 -2.36 14.14 -6.19
CA ILE A 182 -3.17 14.38 -7.37
C ILE A 182 -4.30 13.36 -7.36
N ILE A 183 -5.53 13.86 -7.43
CA ILE A 183 -6.70 13.03 -7.67
C ILE A 183 -6.59 12.54 -9.11
N GLN A 184 -6.30 11.26 -9.28
CA GLN A 184 -5.99 10.64 -10.56
C GLN A 184 -7.28 10.44 -11.37
N THR A 185 -7.75 11.51 -12.00
CA THR A 185 -9.03 11.49 -12.72
C THR A 185 -9.02 10.60 -13.96
N ILE A 186 -7.84 10.22 -14.46
CA ILE A 186 -7.68 9.51 -15.74
C ILE A 186 -7.25 8.05 -15.55
N SER A 187 -6.91 7.60 -14.34
CA SER A 187 -6.33 6.25 -14.11
C SER A 187 -5.10 5.96 -14.99
N GLU A 188 -4.42 6.99 -15.49
CA GLU A 188 -3.22 6.89 -16.33
C GLU A 188 -1.99 7.44 -15.59
N PRO A 189 -1.35 6.64 -14.72
CA PRO A 189 -0.31 7.12 -13.82
C PRO A 189 0.96 7.61 -14.53
N PHE A 190 1.24 7.13 -15.73
CA PHE A 190 2.38 7.57 -16.55
C PHE A 190 2.16 8.96 -17.14
N PHE A 191 0.99 9.19 -17.76
CA PHE A 191 0.64 10.48 -18.34
C PHE A 191 0.68 11.58 -17.29
N GLU A 192 0.07 11.33 -16.12
CA GLU A 192 0.08 12.27 -15.00
C GLU A 192 1.49 12.55 -14.48
N TYR A 193 2.32 11.52 -14.36
CA TYR A 193 3.71 11.69 -13.95
C TYR A 193 4.48 12.59 -14.92
N TYR A 194 4.40 12.33 -16.23
CA TYR A 194 5.07 13.16 -17.24
C TYR A 194 4.55 14.60 -17.27
N ASN A 195 3.23 14.81 -17.19
CA ASN A 195 2.65 16.15 -17.15
C ASN A 195 3.15 16.94 -15.94
N MET A 196 3.24 16.29 -14.78
CA MET A 196 3.73 16.96 -13.57
C MET A 196 5.22 17.26 -13.62
N LEU A 197 6.02 16.42 -14.28
CA LEU A 197 7.41 16.75 -14.55
C LEU A 197 7.53 17.99 -15.45
N GLN A 198 6.65 18.13 -16.46
CA GLN A 198 6.62 19.31 -17.32
C GLN A 198 6.20 20.57 -16.56
N LEU A 199 5.15 20.51 -15.75
CA LEU A 199 4.69 21.64 -14.93
C LEU A 199 5.76 22.11 -13.93
N LYS A 200 6.58 21.19 -13.39
CA LYS A 200 7.72 21.57 -12.54
C LYS A 200 8.87 22.23 -13.30
N ARG A 201 9.03 21.95 -14.59
CA ARG A 201 10.09 22.56 -15.43
C ARG A 201 9.71 23.96 -15.90
N TYR A 202 8.42 24.31 -15.90
CA TYR A 202 7.91 25.63 -16.24
C TYR A 202 7.01 26.18 -15.12
N PRO A 203 7.58 26.57 -13.97
CA PRO A 203 6.81 27.32 -12.98
C PRO A 203 6.44 28.67 -13.61
N GLY A 204 5.14 28.93 -13.74
CA GLY A 204 4.63 30.25 -14.12
C GLY A 204 4.99 31.33 -13.10
#